data_AF-A0A965YAQ4-F1
#
_entry.id   AF-A0A965YAQ4-F1
#
_cell.length_a   1.000
_cell.length_b   1.000
_cell.length_c   1.000
_cell.angle_alpha   90.00
_cell.angle_beta   90.00
_cell.angle_gamma   90.00
#
_symmetry.space_group_name_H-M   'P 1'
#
loop_
_entity.id
_entity.type
_entity.pdbx_description
1 polymer ?
#
loop_
_entity_poly.entity_id
_entity_poly.type
_entity_poly.pdbx_seq_one_letter_code
_entity_poly.pdbx_strand_id
1 'polypeptide(L)'
;MIQKSYNGKNALYIVPTPIGNMDDITKRSIDTLKMVDYIMAEDTRTTGVFLNKFDIKAKVIASHKFNENIAKEKVINFLNEGKNVAIVTDRGTPLISDPGYITVKEVSKLGFNVISLPGACAFVPALTSSGLNTEKFLFYGFLNSKE
;
A
#
# COMPACT_ATOMS: atom_id res chain seq x y z
N MET A 1 19.82 -8.62 8.19
CA MET A 1 19.20 -8.82 6.86
C MET A 1 19.55 -7.61 6.01
N ILE A 2 20.33 -7.78 4.94
CA ILE A 2 20.57 -6.68 3.98
C ILE A 2 19.27 -6.53 3.18
N GLN A 3 18.68 -5.34 3.21
CA GLN A 3 17.45 -5.03 2.49
C GLN A 3 17.67 -5.23 0.99
N LYS A 4 17.15 -6.34 0.44
CA LYS A 4 17.32 -6.70 -0.98
C LYS A 4 16.46 -5.89 -1.93
N SER A 5 15.49 -5.13 -1.40
CA SER A 5 14.43 -4.49 -2.16
C SER A 5 14.87 -3.34 -3.07
N TYR A 6 16.13 -2.87 -3.01
CA TYR A 6 16.62 -1.70 -3.75
C TYR A 6 17.77 -2.04 -4.71
N ASN A 7 17.66 -3.18 -5.41
CA ASN A 7 18.69 -3.65 -6.34
C ASN A 7 18.52 -3.16 -7.79
N GLY A 8 17.69 -2.13 -8.01
CA GLY A 8 17.41 -1.56 -9.34
C GLY A 8 16.50 -2.40 -10.24
N LYS A 9 16.03 -3.57 -9.78
CA LYS A 9 15.00 -4.35 -10.47
C LYS A 9 13.61 -3.81 -10.16
N ASN A 10 12.67 -4.14 -11.03
CA ASN A 10 11.27 -3.83 -10.83
C ASN A 10 10.72 -4.43 -9.52
N ALA A 11 9.74 -3.76 -8.94
CA ALA A 11 9.30 -4.04 -7.58
C ALA A 11 7.81 -3.81 -7.37
N LEU A 12 7.31 -4.43 -6.30
CA LEU A 12 6.03 -4.11 -5.70
C LEU A 12 6.23 -3.04 -4.61
N TYR A 13 5.60 -1.88 -4.77
CA TYR A 13 5.67 -0.77 -3.84
C TYR A 13 4.42 -0.75 -2.96
N ILE A 14 4.58 -0.75 -1.64
CA ILE A 14 3.48 -0.50 -0.70
C ILE A 14 3.50 0.99 -0.39
N VAL A 15 2.47 1.72 -0.83
CA VAL A 15 2.44 3.18 -0.79
C VAL A 15 1.31 3.66 0.12
N PRO A 16 1.63 4.25 1.29
CA PRO A 16 0.62 4.86 2.14
C PRO A 16 -0.03 6.10 1.49
N THR A 17 -1.34 6.22 1.68
CA THR A 17 -2.17 7.35 1.24
C THR A 17 -2.63 8.19 2.44
N PRO A 18 -3.02 9.45 2.23
CA PRO A 18 -3.61 10.30 3.27
C PRO A 18 -4.79 9.65 4.02
N ILE A 19 -4.91 9.93 5.33
CA ILE A 19 -6.02 9.45 6.17
C ILE A 19 -7.14 10.49 6.38
N GLY A 20 -7.00 11.68 5.80
CA GLY A 20 -8.00 12.76 5.92
C GLY A 20 -7.47 14.13 5.48
N ASN A 21 -6.17 14.38 5.60
CA ASN A 21 -5.52 15.59 5.10
C ASN A 21 -4.56 15.26 3.95
N MET A 22 -4.76 15.87 2.79
CA MET A 22 -3.97 15.60 1.58
C MET A 22 -2.51 16.00 1.70
N ASP A 23 -2.17 16.88 2.65
CA ASP A 23 -0.78 17.30 2.90
C ASP A 23 0.04 16.23 3.63
N ASP A 24 -0.62 15.21 4.20
CA ASP A 24 0.05 14.09 4.88
C ASP A 24 0.72 13.11 3.91
N ILE A 25 0.48 13.24 2.60
CA ILE A 25 1.17 12.40 1.63
C ILE A 25 2.65 12.79 1.53
N THR A 26 3.51 11.78 1.54
CA THR A 26 4.93 12.02 1.36
C THR A 26 5.24 12.35 -0.10
N LYS A 27 6.24 13.21 -0.31
CA LYS A 27 6.82 13.47 -1.65
C LYS A 27 7.21 12.16 -2.36
N ARG A 28 7.80 11.22 -1.61
CA ARG A 28 8.21 9.92 -2.12
C ARG A 28 7.04 9.05 -2.57
N SER A 29 5.89 9.10 -1.87
CA SER A 29 4.67 8.40 -2.30
C SER A 29 4.21 8.91 -3.66
N ILE A 30 4.12 10.24 -3.83
CA ILE A 30 3.73 10.86 -5.12
C ILE A 30 4.70 10.44 -6.22
N ASP A 31 6.00 10.60 -6.01
CA ASP A 31 7.02 10.32 -7.03
C ASP A 31 7.03 8.83 -7.41
N THR A 32 6.81 7.94 -6.44
CA THR A 32 6.69 6.50 -6.67
C THR A 32 5.46 6.19 -7.51
N LEU A 33 4.30 6.76 -7.17
CA LEU A 33 3.05 6.54 -7.88
C LEU A 33 3.08 7.09 -9.32
N LYS A 34 3.85 8.16 -9.57
CA LYS A 34 4.11 8.67 -10.93
C LYS A 34 5.03 7.75 -11.75
N MET A 35 5.87 6.96 -11.10
CA MET A 35 6.90 6.13 -11.73
C MET A 35 6.42 4.70 -12.01
N VAL A 36 5.48 4.16 -11.22
CA VAL A 36 4.95 2.81 -11.44
C VAL A 36 4.06 2.73 -12.69
N ASP A 37 4.03 1.56 -13.31
CA ASP A 37 3.17 1.30 -14.48
C ASP A 37 1.71 1.05 -14.05
N TYR A 38 1.53 0.32 -12.93
CA TYR A 38 0.23 -0.11 -12.43
C TYR A 38 0.05 0.21 -10.94
N ILE A 39 -1.20 0.50 -10.55
CA ILE A 39 -1.61 0.70 -9.17
C ILE A 39 -2.72 -0.31 -8.85
N MET A 40 -2.46 -1.19 -7.89
CA MET A 40 -3.47 -2.03 -7.25
C MET A 40 -4.15 -1.23 -6.15
N ALA A 41 -5.45 -1.00 -6.28
CA ALA A 41 -6.24 -0.18 -5.37
C ALA A 41 -7.46 -0.94 -4.84
N GLU A 42 -7.82 -0.69 -3.59
CA GLU A 42 -9.04 -1.22 -2.97
C GLU A 42 -10.30 -0.63 -3.62
N ASP A 43 -10.49 0.70 -3.55
CA ASP A 43 -11.49 1.41 -4.32
C ASP A 43 -10.84 2.28 -5.41
N THR A 44 -11.07 1.88 -6.67
CA THR A 44 -10.59 2.62 -7.85
C THR A 44 -11.21 4.00 -8.01
N ARG A 45 -12.42 4.25 -7.46
CA ARG A 45 -13.09 5.56 -7.53
C ARG A 45 -12.43 6.55 -6.59
N THR A 46 -12.25 6.15 -5.33
CA THR A 46 -11.55 6.95 -4.30
C THR A 46 -10.12 7.22 -4.74
N THR A 47 -9.43 6.18 -5.19
CA THR A 47 -8.06 6.30 -5.71
C THR A 47 -8.00 7.23 -6.93
N GLY A 48 -8.95 7.16 -7.86
CA GLY A 48 -8.97 7.99 -9.06
C GLY A 48 -9.00 9.50 -8.78
N VAL A 49 -9.73 9.96 -7.76
CA VAL A 49 -9.73 11.37 -7.33
C VAL A 49 -8.32 11.81 -6.92
N PHE A 50 -7.67 10.97 -6.13
CA PHE A 50 -6.32 11.20 -5.65
C PHE A 50 -5.30 11.21 -6.80
N LEU A 51 -5.37 10.24 -7.73
CA LEU A 51 -4.47 10.20 -8.89
C LEU A 51 -4.61 11.43 -9.78
N ASN A 52 -5.85 11.89 -10.01
CA ASN A 52 -6.10 13.09 -10.79
C ASN A 52 -5.50 14.34 -10.14
N LYS A 53 -5.65 14.50 -8.81
CA LYS A 53 -5.12 15.65 -8.07
C LYS A 53 -3.60 15.79 -8.20
N PHE A 54 -2.87 14.67 -8.24
CA PHE A 54 -1.42 14.65 -8.32
C PHE A 54 -0.87 14.45 -9.74
N ASP A 55 -1.72 14.42 -10.77
CA ASP A 55 -1.35 14.08 -12.16
C ASP A 55 -0.57 12.75 -12.25
N ILE A 56 -1.14 11.71 -11.66
CA ILE A 56 -0.62 10.34 -11.72
C ILE A 56 -1.34 9.58 -12.84
N LYS A 57 -0.56 9.01 -13.76
CA LYS A 57 -1.05 8.38 -15.00
C LYS A 57 -1.02 6.85 -15.00
N ALA A 58 -0.56 6.24 -13.91
CA ALA A 58 -0.47 4.80 -13.77
C ALA A 58 -1.84 4.13 -13.91
N LYS A 59 -1.88 2.93 -14.51
CA LYS A 59 -3.13 2.21 -14.74
C LYS A 59 -3.61 1.55 -13.46
N VAL A 60 -4.89 1.71 -13.13
CA VAL A 60 -5.45 1.16 -11.89
C VAL A 60 -6.04 -0.23 -12.12
N ILE A 61 -5.75 -1.16 -11.22
CA ILE A 61 -6.40 -2.47 -11.10
C ILE A 61 -7.11 -2.57 -9.75
N ALA A 62 -8.35 -3.06 -9.75
CA ALA A 62 -9.15 -3.18 -8.54
C ALA A 62 -8.79 -4.46 -7.74
N SER A 63 -8.55 -4.31 -6.44
CA SER A 63 -8.24 -5.39 -5.50
C SER A 63 -8.99 -5.20 -4.18
N HIS A 64 -10.16 -5.79 -4.12
CA HIS A 64 -11.06 -5.89 -2.98
C HIS A 64 -10.95 -7.31 -2.39
N LYS A 65 -11.40 -7.49 -1.14
CA LYS A 65 -11.23 -8.74 -0.37
C LYS A 65 -11.65 -10.03 -1.10
N PHE A 66 -12.63 -9.98 -1.99
CA PHE A 66 -13.14 -11.17 -2.72
C PHE A 66 -12.39 -11.48 -4.02
N ASN A 67 -11.61 -10.55 -4.57
CA ASN A 67 -10.89 -10.72 -5.83
C ASN A 67 -9.36 -10.66 -5.67
N GLU A 68 -8.85 -10.65 -4.44
CA GLU A 68 -7.43 -10.51 -4.12
C GLU A 68 -6.58 -11.58 -4.83
N ASN A 69 -7.08 -12.81 -4.98
CA ASN A 69 -6.39 -13.86 -5.73
C ASN A 69 -6.19 -13.51 -7.21
N ILE A 70 -7.19 -12.92 -7.86
CA ILE A 70 -7.13 -12.51 -9.27
C ILE A 70 -6.18 -11.31 -9.42
N ALA A 71 -6.29 -10.33 -8.51
CA ALA A 71 -5.41 -9.17 -8.49
C ALA A 71 -3.95 -9.58 -8.30
N LYS A 72 -3.67 -10.51 -7.37
CA LYS A 72 -2.35 -11.10 -7.14
C LYS A 72 -1.74 -11.69 -8.42
N GLU A 73 -2.47 -12.52 -9.16
CA GLU A 73 -1.96 -13.10 -10.41
C GLU A 73 -1.59 -12.03 -11.43
N LYS A 74 -2.40 -10.97 -11.56
CA LYS A 74 -2.08 -9.82 -12.43
C LYS A 74 -0.79 -9.11 -11.99
N VAL A 75 -0.63 -8.86 -10.69
CA VAL A 75 0.58 -8.23 -10.15
C VAL A 75 1.81 -9.08 -10.45
N ILE A 76 1.74 -10.39 -10.24
CA ILE A 76 2.84 -11.31 -10.55
C ILE A 76 3.20 -11.26 -12.04
N ASN A 77 2.21 -11.28 -12.93
CA ASN A 77 2.44 -11.18 -14.37
C ASN A 77 3.11 -9.85 -14.75
N PHE A 78 2.64 -8.72 -14.23
CA PHE A 78 3.28 -7.43 -14.48
C PHE A 78 4.72 -7.38 -13.97
N LEU A 79 5.01 -7.96 -12.81
CA LEU A 79 6.37 -8.05 -12.30
C LEU A 79 7.26 -8.94 -13.19
N ASN A 80 6.74 -10.05 -13.72
CA ASN A 80 7.46 -10.89 -14.69
C ASN A 80 7.75 -10.13 -16.01
N GLU A 81 6.86 -9.23 -16.42
CA GLU A 81 7.04 -8.34 -17.58
C GLU A 81 8.02 -7.18 -17.32
N GLY A 82 8.66 -7.15 -16.15
CA GLY A 82 9.59 -6.08 -15.77
C GLY A 82 8.91 -4.77 -15.38
N LYS A 83 7.60 -4.78 -15.12
CA LYS A 83 6.84 -3.59 -14.72
C LYS A 83 6.91 -3.34 -13.22
N ASN A 84 6.76 -2.08 -12.85
CA ASN A 84 6.62 -1.65 -11.46
C ASN A 84 5.14 -1.56 -11.10
N VAL A 85 4.80 -2.05 -9.90
CA VAL A 85 3.42 -2.04 -9.41
C VAL A 85 3.38 -1.41 -8.02
N ALA A 86 2.44 -0.50 -7.77
CA ALA A 86 2.14 -0.03 -6.43
C ALA A 86 0.87 -0.68 -5.87
N ILE A 87 0.79 -0.82 -4.56
CA ILE A 87 -0.41 -1.12 -3.80
C ILE A 87 -0.78 0.13 -2.99
N VAL A 88 -2.03 0.54 -3.07
CA VAL A 88 -2.63 1.59 -2.25
C VAL A 88 -3.92 1.07 -1.62
N THR A 89 -4.27 1.63 -0.46
CA THR A 89 -5.61 1.55 0.13
C THR A 89 -6.24 2.94 0.05
N ASP A 90 -7.55 3.00 0.29
CA ASP A 90 -8.32 4.23 0.30
C ASP A 90 -7.73 5.27 1.25
N ARG A 91 -7.28 4.82 2.44
CA ARG A 91 -6.73 5.70 3.48
C ARG A 91 -5.67 5.01 4.34
N GLY A 92 -4.47 5.56 4.36
CA GLY A 92 -3.41 5.14 5.27
C GLY A 92 -2.47 4.10 4.68
N THR A 93 -1.92 3.25 5.54
CA THR A 93 -0.91 2.25 5.16
C THR A 93 -1.60 0.96 4.71
N PRO A 94 -1.42 0.54 3.43
CA PRO A 94 -1.98 -0.72 2.96
C PRO A 94 -1.52 -1.91 3.82
N LEU A 95 -2.32 -2.97 3.84
CA LEU A 95 -2.14 -4.19 4.66
C LEU A 95 -2.43 -4.03 6.16
N ILE A 96 -2.56 -2.81 6.69
CA ILE A 96 -2.96 -2.59 8.09
C ILE A 96 -4.48 -2.53 8.15
N SER A 97 -5.10 -3.68 8.41
CA SER A 97 -6.56 -3.86 8.35
C SER A 97 -7.18 -3.72 6.95
N ASP A 98 -6.34 -3.63 5.92
CA ASP A 98 -6.72 -3.48 4.50
C ASP A 98 -6.28 -4.71 3.66
N PRO A 99 -6.85 -4.92 2.45
CA PRO A 99 -6.42 -5.97 1.53
C PRO A 99 -4.97 -5.78 1.02
N GLY A 100 -4.38 -6.84 0.47
CA GLY A 100 -3.06 -6.81 -0.19
C GLY A 100 -2.02 -7.74 0.45
N TYR A 101 -2.31 -8.30 1.62
CA TYR A 101 -1.42 -9.25 2.30
C TYR A 101 -1.14 -10.49 1.44
N ILE A 102 -2.15 -11.04 0.76
CA ILE A 102 -1.98 -12.23 -0.07
C ILE A 102 -1.03 -11.93 -1.23
N THR A 103 -1.18 -10.75 -1.85
CA THR A 103 -0.31 -10.28 -2.93
C THR A 103 1.13 -10.14 -2.46
N VAL A 104 1.37 -9.41 -1.37
CA VAL A 104 2.72 -9.19 -0.83
C VAL A 104 3.39 -10.52 -0.44
N LYS A 105 2.65 -11.43 0.18
CA LYS A 105 3.15 -12.75 0.57
C LYS A 105 3.65 -13.55 -0.63
N GLU A 106 2.85 -13.67 -1.69
CA GLU A 106 3.22 -14.48 -2.85
C GLU A 106 4.34 -13.82 -3.67
N VAL A 107 4.29 -12.50 -3.85
CA VAL A 107 5.35 -11.74 -4.55
C VAL A 107 6.69 -11.89 -3.82
N SER A 108 6.70 -11.80 -2.49
CA SER A 108 7.90 -12.02 -1.68
C SER A 108 8.43 -13.45 -1.80
N LYS A 109 7.54 -14.44 -1.79
CA LYS A 109 7.89 -15.87 -1.93
C LYS A 109 8.52 -16.18 -3.29
N LEU A 110 8.10 -15.50 -4.34
CA LEU A 110 8.68 -15.60 -5.69
C LEU A 110 10.03 -14.85 -5.83
N GLY A 111 10.50 -14.18 -4.79
CA GLY A 111 11.80 -13.50 -4.77
C GLY A 111 11.81 -12.11 -5.41
N PHE A 112 10.64 -11.56 -5.74
CA PHE A 112 10.54 -10.17 -6.18
C PHE A 112 10.81 -9.19 -5.03
N ASN A 113 11.25 -7.98 -5.40
CA ASN A 113 11.41 -6.90 -4.45
C ASN A 113 10.04 -6.42 -3.96
N VAL A 114 9.89 -6.34 -2.65
CA VAL A 114 8.79 -5.62 -2.01
C VAL A 114 9.37 -4.43 -1.25
N ILE A 115 8.90 -3.24 -1.58
CA ILE A 115 9.39 -1.97 -1.06
C ILE A 115 8.24 -1.27 -0.33
N SER A 116 8.31 -1.20 1.00
CA SER A 116 7.34 -0.44 1.79
C SER A 116 7.81 0.99 1.99
N LEU A 117 6.94 1.96 1.70
CA LEU A 117 7.19 3.37 1.99
C LEU A 117 6.65 3.73 3.38
N PRO A 118 7.36 4.56 4.15
CA PRO A 118 6.78 5.19 5.34
C PRO A 118 5.70 6.19 4.92
N GLY A 119 4.72 6.42 5.80
CA GLY A 119 3.64 7.37 5.56
C GLY A 119 2.53 7.31 6.61
N ALA A 120 1.36 7.87 6.28
CA ALA A 120 0.26 8.03 7.21
C ALA A 120 -0.31 6.68 7.71
N CYS A 121 -0.40 6.52 9.03
CA CYS A 121 -1.03 5.39 9.68
C CYS A 121 -1.79 5.87 10.91
N ALA A 122 -3.11 5.67 10.96
CA ALA A 122 -3.99 6.38 11.90
C ALA A 122 -3.67 6.15 13.39
N PHE A 123 -3.24 4.94 13.76
CA PHE A 123 -3.00 4.62 15.18
C PHE A 123 -1.76 5.31 15.76
N VAL A 124 -0.78 5.70 14.91
CA VAL A 124 0.46 6.32 15.38
C VAL A 124 0.23 7.70 16.00
N PRO A 125 -0.36 8.70 15.29
CA PRO A 125 -0.66 9.99 15.90
C PRO A 125 -1.60 9.81 17.10
N ALA A 126 -2.62 8.95 16.99
CA ALA A 126 -3.54 8.67 18.09
C ALA A 126 -2.82 8.17 19.36
N LEU A 127 -1.90 7.21 19.23
CA LEU A 127 -1.11 6.70 20.35
C LEU A 127 -0.18 7.77 20.92
N THR A 128 0.57 8.48 20.06
CA THR A 128 1.54 9.49 20.51
C THR A 128 0.90 10.69 21.18
N SER A 129 -0.35 11.04 20.83
CA SER A 129 -1.11 12.11 21.47
C SER A 129 -1.98 11.65 22.65
N SER A 130 -2.04 10.35 22.94
CA SER A 130 -2.98 9.79 23.93
C SER A 130 -2.56 10.00 25.39
N GLY A 131 -1.28 10.28 25.65
CA GLY A 131 -0.72 10.27 27.01
C GLY A 131 -0.51 8.87 27.60
N LEU A 132 -0.80 7.80 26.85
CA LEU A 132 -0.51 6.41 27.25
C LEU A 132 0.98 6.09 27.09
N ASN A 133 1.45 5.05 27.79
CA ASN A 133 2.81 4.55 27.59
C ASN A 133 2.98 3.99 26.17
N THR A 134 3.96 4.52 25.43
CA THR A 134 4.22 4.17 24.03
C THR A 134 5.38 3.19 23.84
N GLU A 135 6.03 2.72 24.91
CA GLU A 135 7.17 1.78 24.84
C GLU A 135 6.73 0.42 24.29
N LYS A 136 5.56 -0.06 24.72
CA LYS A 136 4.96 -1.34 24.30
C LYS A 136 3.47 -1.14 24.12
N PHE A 137 2.97 -1.49 22.94
CA PHE A 137 1.55 -1.42 22.63
C PHE A 137 1.15 -2.61 21.73
N LEU A 138 -0.15 -2.90 21.69
CA LEU A 138 -0.74 -3.92 20.83
C LEU A 138 -1.68 -3.24 19.84
N PHE A 139 -1.39 -3.37 18.55
CA PHE A 139 -2.36 -3.07 17.50
C PHE A 139 -3.22 -4.31 17.26
N TYR A 140 -4.52 -4.21 17.57
CA TYR A 140 -5.47 -5.30 17.38
C TYR A 140 -6.30 -5.16 16.09
N GLY A 141 -6.51 -3.92 15.63
CA GLY A 141 -7.44 -3.62 14.56
C GLY A 141 -8.88 -3.55 15.06
N PHE A 142 -9.83 -4.03 14.27
CA PHE A 142 -11.26 -3.99 14.62
C PHE A 142 -11.65 -5.17 15.50
N LEU A 143 -12.46 -4.90 16.54
CA LEU A 143 -13.14 -5.93 17.33
C LEU A 143 -14.21 -6.63 16.48
N ASN A 144 -14.61 -7.82 16.89
CA ASN A 144 -15.67 -8.55 16.21
C ASN A 144 -16.99 -7.79 16.35
N SER A 145 -17.68 -7.50 15.24
CA SER A 145 -18.92 -6.72 15.25
C SER A 145 -20.14 -7.49 15.78
N LYS A 146 -19.93 -8.68 16.36
CA LYS A 146 -20.96 -9.60 16.87
C LYS A 146 -20.82 -9.92 18.36
N GLU A 147 -20.03 -9.14 19.09
CA GLU A 147 -20.09 -9.07 20.56
C GLU A 147 -20.79 -7.77 20.98
#